data_AF-A0A382PA92-F1
#
_entry.id   AF-A0A382PA92-F1
#
_cell.length_a   1.000
_cell.length_b   1.000
_cell.length_c   1.000
_cell.angle_alpha   90.00
_cell.angle_beta   90.00
_cell.angle_gamma   90.00
#
_symmetry.space_group_name_H-M   'P 1'
#
loop_
_entity.id
_entity.type
_entity.pdbx_description
1 polymer ?
#
loop_
_entity_poly.entity_id
_entity_poly.type
_entity_poly.pdbx_seq_one_letter_code
_entity_poly.pdbx_strand_id
1 'polypeptide(L)'
;VKRRLKIIDKIIRAIKGSSTFAIGGHMRPDGDCIGSQLAVAYALKNLGKKVTVFNQDEMPEKLAFLDPKKIVTGPRKTRHYDCVIVTDCASYERMGTICDSVSRRDLLINIDHHGSNSRYGDINWVDPKSASSGELVFQLFKQAKWPITPQIADCLFTAISTDTGSFQYATTRPSTYLTAAELVERGANLSRICEEVYQSYPLSRVKLQRHMYNSFKIIENNQI
;
A
#
# COMPACT_ATOMS: atom_id res chain seq x y z
N VAL A 1 -8.54 -19.60 9.80
CA VAL A 1 -9.33 -18.55 10.50
C VAL A 1 -8.78 -18.21 11.89
N LYS A 2 -8.72 -19.12 12.88
CA LYS A 2 -8.26 -18.81 14.26
C LYS A 2 -6.87 -18.13 14.38
N ARG A 3 -5.85 -18.61 13.65
CA ARG A 3 -4.49 -18.01 13.68
C ARG A 3 -4.45 -16.59 13.09
N ARG A 4 -5.24 -16.33 12.04
CA ARG A 4 -5.36 -15.01 11.39
C ARG A 4 -6.05 -13.99 12.31
N LEU A 5 -7.11 -14.39 13.00
CA LEU A 5 -7.75 -13.53 14.00
C LEU A 5 -6.76 -13.15 15.11
N LYS A 6 -5.98 -14.11 15.60
CA LYS A 6 -4.96 -13.86 16.64
C LYS A 6 -3.88 -12.86 16.22
N ILE A 7 -3.42 -12.87 14.97
CA ILE A 7 -2.39 -11.91 14.52
C ILE A 7 -2.95 -10.50 14.37
N ILE A 8 -4.16 -10.37 13.81
CA ILE A 8 -4.84 -9.07 13.68
C ILE A 8 -5.10 -8.47 15.07
N ASP A 9 -5.56 -9.27 16.04
CA ASP A 9 -5.74 -8.81 17.43
C ASP A 9 -4.43 -8.42 18.10
N LYS A 10 -3.30 -9.06 17.75
CA LYS A 10 -1.97 -8.67 18.23
C LYS A 10 -1.58 -7.29 17.67
N ILE A 11 -1.79 -7.07 16.37
CA ILE A 11 -1.54 -5.78 15.70
C ILE A 11 -2.41 -4.68 16.31
N ILE A 12 -3.71 -4.92 16.47
CA ILE A 12 -4.64 -3.93 17.05
C ILE A 12 -4.19 -3.53 18.48
N ARG A 13 -3.78 -4.51 19.30
CA ARG A 13 -3.27 -4.23 20.66
C ARG A 13 -1.99 -3.40 20.64
N ALA A 14 -1.04 -3.75 19.77
CA ALA A 14 0.21 -3.01 19.60
C ALA A 14 -0.05 -1.55 19.20
N ILE A 15 -0.95 -1.33 18.24
CA ILE A 15 -1.33 0.01 17.78
C ILE A 15 -2.04 0.80 18.89
N LYS A 16 -2.92 0.16 19.67
CA LYS A 16 -3.59 0.83 20.80
C LYS A 16 -2.59 1.33 21.85
N GLY A 17 -1.58 0.51 22.18
CA GLY A 17 -0.54 0.83 23.16
C GLY A 17 0.52 1.84 22.69
N SER A 18 0.58 2.14 21.39
CA SER A 18 1.58 3.03 20.80
C SER A 18 1.00 4.42 20.53
N SER A 19 1.80 5.48 20.66
CA SER A 19 1.40 6.88 20.47
C SER A 19 2.07 7.54 19.26
N THR A 20 3.34 7.20 19.01
CA THR A 20 4.10 7.70 17.87
C THR A 20 4.35 6.60 16.84
N PHE A 21 4.11 6.92 15.57
CA PHE A 21 4.18 5.98 14.47
C PHE A 21 5.05 6.50 13.34
N ALA A 22 5.83 5.60 12.76
CA ALA A 22 6.36 5.73 11.41
C ALA A 22 5.69 4.70 10.51
N ILE A 23 5.37 5.10 9.29
CA ILE A 23 4.83 4.21 8.27
C ILE A 23 5.74 4.27 7.06
N GLY A 24 5.98 3.13 6.43
CA GLY A 24 6.71 3.07 5.17
C GLY A 24 6.30 1.89 4.31
N GLY A 25 6.92 1.79 3.14
CA GLY A 25 6.78 0.66 2.24
C GLY A 25 8.09 0.40 1.48
N HIS A 26 7.99 -0.19 0.30
CA HIS A 26 9.15 -0.49 -0.52
C HIS A 26 9.63 0.71 -1.36
N MET A 27 10.90 0.69 -1.74
CA MET A 27 11.52 1.58 -2.72
C MET A 27 10.90 1.37 -4.11
N ARG A 28 10.85 2.42 -4.94
CA ARG A 28 10.09 2.49 -6.20
C ARG A 28 8.61 2.12 -5.94
N PRO A 29 7.90 2.87 -5.08
CA PRO A 29 6.59 2.48 -4.60
C PRO A 29 5.56 2.46 -5.74
N ASP A 30 4.68 1.46 -5.74
CA ASP A 30 3.56 1.35 -6.66
C ASP A 30 2.22 1.70 -5.99
N GLY A 31 1.11 1.39 -6.66
CA GLY A 31 -0.23 1.73 -6.15
C GLY A 31 -0.61 0.98 -4.88
N ASP A 32 -0.17 -0.27 -4.69
CA ASP A 32 -0.44 -1.01 -3.45
C ASP A 32 0.37 -0.44 -2.30
N CYS A 33 1.67 -0.23 -2.52
CA CYS A 33 2.54 0.37 -1.53
C CYS A 33 2.05 1.74 -1.06
N ILE A 34 1.70 2.65 -1.99
CA ILE A 34 1.19 3.99 -1.65
C ILE A 34 -0.21 3.94 -1.04
N GLY A 35 -1.12 3.15 -1.61
CA GLY A 35 -2.50 3.06 -1.13
C GLY A 35 -2.57 2.45 0.28
N SER A 36 -1.85 1.35 0.51
CA SER A 36 -1.80 0.68 1.80
C SER A 36 -1.17 1.56 2.89
N GLN A 37 -0.04 2.21 2.61
CA GLN A 37 0.62 3.06 3.60
C GLN A 37 -0.23 4.27 3.99
N LEU A 38 -0.87 4.94 3.01
CA LEU A 38 -1.66 6.14 3.26
C LEU A 38 -2.97 5.80 3.98
N ALA A 39 -3.59 4.67 3.64
CA ALA A 39 -4.77 4.18 4.35
C ALA A 39 -4.47 4.00 5.86
N VAL A 40 -3.36 3.33 6.21
CA VAL A 40 -2.92 3.20 7.61
C VAL A 40 -2.63 4.57 8.22
N ALA A 41 -1.93 5.44 7.50
CA ALA A 41 -1.58 6.78 8.00
C ALA A 41 -2.81 7.61 8.35
N TYR A 42 -3.80 7.67 7.46
CA TYR A 42 -5.03 8.44 7.68
C TYR A 42 -5.88 7.82 8.79
N ALA A 43 -6.00 6.49 8.86
CA ALA A 43 -6.70 5.82 9.96
C ALA A 43 -6.06 6.16 11.32
N LEU A 44 -4.74 6.06 11.45
CA LEU A 44 -4.03 6.38 12.70
C LEU A 44 -4.12 7.86 13.07
N LYS A 45 -4.06 8.78 12.09
CA LYS A 45 -4.28 10.22 12.32
C LYS A 45 -5.71 10.49 12.82
N ASN A 46 -6.72 9.83 12.25
CA ASN A 46 -8.11 9.94 12.71
C ASN A 46 -8.31 9.42 14.14
N LEU A 47 -7.47 8.47 14.57
CA LEU A 47 -7.42 7.98 15.95
C LEU A 47 -6.60 8.88 16.90
N GLY A 48 -6.16 10.06 16.45
CA GLY A 48 -5.40 11.02 17.25
C GLY A 48 -3.93 10.64 17.47
N LYS A 49 -3.39 9.68 16.71
CA LYS A 49 -1.97 9.26 16.84
C LYS A 49 -1.04 10.21 16.08
N LYS A 50 0.22 10.28 16.52
CA LYS A 50 1.27 11.06 15.85
C LYS A 50 1.92 10.19 14.77
N VAL A 51 1.75 10.53 13.50
CA VAL A 51 2.17 9.69 12.37
C VAL A 51 3.13 10.43 11.44
N THR A 52 4.26 9.79 11.14
CA THR A 52 5.19 10.17 10.05
C THR A 52 5.12 9.12 8.96
N VAL A 53 5.12 9.53 7.69
CA VAL A 53 5.09 8.61 6.54
C VAL A 53 6.36 8.82 5.71
N PHE A 54 7.02 7.71 5.36
CA PHE A 54 8.30 7.70 4.67
C PHE A 54 8.23 6.88 3.38
N ASN A 55 8.82 7.42 2.31
CA ASN A 55 9.20 6.66 1.13
C ASN A 55 10.66 6.97 0.75
N GLN A 56 11.36 5.97 0.23
CA GLN A 56 12.75 6.09 -0.22
C GLN A 56 12.79 6.91 -1.51
N ASP A 57 11.98 6.49 -2.48
CA ASP A 57 11.84 7.14 -3.78
C ASP A 57 10.54 7.94 -3.81
N GLU A 58 10.49 8.92 -4.72
CA GLU A 58 9.31 9.77 -4.88
C GLU A 58 8.08 8.95 -5.29
N MET A 59 6.93 9.40 -4.80
CA MET A 59 5.64 8.85 -5.20
C MET A 59 5.41 9.15 -6.69
N PRO A 60 5.00 8.16 -7.52
CA PRO A 60 4.57 8.42 -8.87
C PRO A 60 3.48 9.50 -8.94
N GLU A 61 3.60 10.45 -9.87
CA GLU A 61 2.69 11.60 -10.00
C GLU A 61 1.21 11.18 -10.10
N LYS A 62 0.94 10.10 -10.83
CA LYS A 62 -0.39 9.49 -10.97
C LYS A 62 -1.03 8.99 -9.66
N LEU A 63 -0.28 8.96 -8.56
CA LEU A 63 -0.75 8.59 -7.22
C LEU A 63 -0.82 9.78 -6.27
N ALA A 64 -0.33 10.96 -6.67
CA ALA A 64 -0.28 12.16 -5.83
C ALA A 64 -1.66 12.61 -5.34
N PHE A 65 -2.72 12.26 -6.09
CA PHE A 65 -4.10 12.53 -5.71
C PHE A 65 -4.53 11.85 -4.40
N LEU A 66 -3.85 10.76 -4.00
CA LEU A 66 -4.08 10.05 -2.73
C LEU A 66 -3.48 10.81 -1.54
N ASP A 67 -2.48 11.66 -1.76
CA ASP A 67 -1.82 12.47 -0.74
C ASP A 67 -1.91 13.98 -1.01
N PRO A 68 -3.11 14.57 -1.00
CA PRO A 68 -3.30 15.99 -1.29
C PRO A 68 -2.59 16.91 -0.29
N LYS A 69 -2.28 16.40 0.91
CA LYS A 69 -1.59 17.15 1.97
C LYS A 69 -0.07 16.93 1.97
N LYS A 70 0.46 16.12 1.04
CA LYS A 70 1.89 15.80 0.90
C LYS A 70 2.51 15.35 2.22
N ILE A 71 1.85 14.44 2.92
CA ILE A 71 2.29 13.90 4.21
C ILE A 71 3.43 12.89 4.07
N VAL A 72 3.59 12.28 2.88
CA VAL A 72 4.71 11.39 2.59
C VAL A 72 5.99 12.21 2.45
N THR A 73 7.03 11.78 3.14
CA THR A 73 8.33 12.45 3.14
C THR A 73 9.45 11.48 2.79
N GLY A 74 10.57 12.02 2.30
CA GLY A 74 11.79 11.24 2.09
C GLY A 74 12.48 10.83 3.41
N PRO A 75 13.59 10.07 3.32
CA PRO A 75 14.41 9.72 4.48
C PRO A 75 14.87 10.95 5.27
N ARG A 76 14.94 10.84 6.59
CA ARG A 76 15.34 11.91 7.51
C ARG A 76 16.28 11.39 8.61
N LYS A 77 16.82 12.31 9.41
CA LYS A 77 17.55 11.96 10.63
C LYS A 77 16.71 11.05 11.51
N THR A 78 17.36 10.05 12.08
CA THR A 78 16.73 9.06 12.96
C THR A 78 15.97 9.71 14.10
N ARG A 79 14.75 9.24 14.34
CA ARG A 79 13.90 9.61 15.46
C ARG A 79 13.36 8.34 16.11
N HIS A 80 13.11 8.39 17.42
CA HIS A 80 12.43 7.29 18.12
C HIS A 80 10.93 7.26 17.79
N TYR A 81 10.43 6.06 17.53
CA TYR A 81 9.01 5.76 17.29
C TYR A 81 8.56 4.57 18.13
N ASP A 82 7.39 4.67 18.76
CA ASP A 82 6.83 3.55 19.54
C ASP A 82 6.52 2.36 18.63
N CYS A 83 5.98 2.62 17.43
CA CYS A 83 5.64 1.58 16.47
C CYS A 83 5.93 2.00 15.03
N VAL A 84 6.67 1.17 14.30
CA VAL A 84 6.88 1.29 12.86
C VAL A 84 6.00 0.27 12.17
N ILE A 85 5.19 0.71 11.19
CA ILE A 85 4.36 -0.18 10.38
C ILE A 85 4.85 -0.10 8.95
N VAL A 86 5.26 -1.23 8.38
CA VAL A 86 5.67 -1.32 6.99
C VAL A 86 4.65 -2.15 6.24
N THR A 87 4.06 -1.55 5.21
CA THR A 87 3.11 -2.21 4.32
C THR A 87 3.78 -2.55 3.00
N ASP A 88 3.41 -3.67 2.41
CA ASP A 88 3.78 -4.02 1.04
C ASP A 88 5.29 -4.09 0.79
N CYS A 89 6.04 -4.63 1.75
CA CYS A 89 7.49 -4.70 1.65
C CYS A 89 7.98 -6.08 2.05
N ALA A 90 8.45 -6.84 1.06
CA ALA A 90 8.85 -8.24 1.25
C ALA A 90 10.13 -8.41 2.08
N SER A 91 11.02 -7.42 2.10
CA SER A 91 12.28 -7.52 2.84
C SER A 91 12.70 -6.18 3.41
N TYR A 92 13.50 -6.20 4.47
CA TYR A 92 13.94 -4.97 5.15
C TYR A 92 14.76 -4.08 4.21
N GLU A 93 15.56 -4.68 3.34
CA GLU A 93 16.42 -4.00 2.37
C GLU A 93 15.61 -3.21 1.34
N ARG A 94 14.40 -3.68 1.00
CA ARG A 94 13.51 -2.97 0.06
C ARG A 94 12.98 -1.66 0.62
N MET A 95 13.11 -1.35 1.91
CA MET A 95 12.79 -0.03 2.45
C MET A 95 13.88 1.03 2.13
N GLY A 96 15.05 0.61 1.65
CA GLY A 96 16.18 1.51 1.38
C GLY A 96 16.71 2.20 2.64
N THR A 97 17.10 3.47 2.49
CA THR A 97 17.70 4.27 3.59
C THR A 97 16.68 4.71 4.64
N ILE A 98 15.37 4.48 4.42
CA ILE A 98 14.35 4.71 5.45
C ILE A 98 14.63 3.86 6.69
N CYS A 99 15.24 2.68 6.53
CA CYS A 99 15.63 1.82 7.64
C CYS A 99 16.40 2.58 8.73
N ASP A 100 17.27 3.51 8.33
CA ASP A 100 18.05 4.33 9.25
C ASP A 100 17.18 5.36 9.97
N SER A 101 16.22 5.98 9.26
CA SER A 101 15.27 6.93 9.82
C SER A 101 14.38 6.29 10.90
N VAL A 102 14.06 5.01 10.75
CA VAL A 102 13.17 4.24 11.65
C VAL A 102 13.93 3.20 12.49
N SER A 103 15.26 3.30 12.55
CA SER A 103 16.11 2.35 13.29
C SER A 103 15.88 2.38 14.80
N ARG A 104 15.57 3.56 15.36
CA ARG A 104 15.14 3.72 16.76
C ARG A 104 13.64 3.51 16.86
N ARG A 105 13.23 2.33 17.30
CA ARG A 105 11.82 1.96 17.47
C ARG A 105 11.64 0.92 18.56
N ASP A 106 10.46 0.87 19.16
CA ASP A 106 10.13 -0.20 20.14
C ASP A 106 9.51 -1.42 19.45
N LEU A 107 8.81 -1.22 18.32
CA LEU A 107 8.14 -2.29 17.59
C LEU A 107 8.18 -2.07 16.08
N LEU A 108 8.36 -3.16 15.33
CA LEU A 108 8.19 -3.23 13.88
C LEU A 108 7.09 -4.21 13.49
N ILE A 109 6.07 -3.70 12.80
CA ILE A 109 4.98 -4.49 12.22
C ILE A 109 5.15 -4.51 10.71
N ASN A 110 5.16 -5.69 10.10
CA ASN A 110 5.14 -5.87 8.65
C ASN A 110 3.79 -6.49 8.24
N ILE A 111 3.09 -5.83 7.32
CA ILE A 111 1.82 -6.28 6.72
C ILE A 111 2.05 -6.41 5.22
N ASP A 112 1.99 -7.62 4.69
CA ASP A 112 2.40 -7.89 3.32
C ASP A 112 1.69 -9.10 2.72
N HIS A 113 1.59 -9.15 1.39
CA HIS A 113 1.03 -10.27 0.64
C HIS A 113 2.11 -11.02 -0.18
N HIS A 114 3.35 -10.54 -0.24
CA HIS A 114 4.38 -11.24 -1.01
C HIS A 114 4.74 -12.61 -0.39
N GLY A 115 4.67 -13.67 -1.20
CA GLY A 115 5.10 -15.02 -0.80
C GLY A 115 6.60 -15.12 -0.47
N SER A 116 7.40 -14.21 -1.04
CA SER A 116 8.84 -14.09 -0.83
C SER A 116 9.22 -13.33 0.46
N ASN A 117 8.25 -12.85 1.23
CA ASN A 117 8.52 -12.00 2.38
C ASN A 117 9.37 -12.69 3.46
N SER A 118 10.43 -12.01 3.93
CA SER A 118 11.43 -12.54 4.88
C SER A 118 11.01 -12.50 6.35
N ARG A 119 9.83 -11.93 6.65
CA ARG A 119 9.22 -11.83 7.99
C ARG A 119 10.13 -11.11 8.99
N TYR A 120 10.69 -9.98 8.57
CA TYR A 120 11.71 -9.22 9.29
C TYR A 120 11.22 -8.36 10.46
N GLY A 121 9.90 -8.20 10.66
CA GLY A 121 9.33 -7.44 11.77
C GLY A 121 9.17 -8.25 13.06
N ASP A 122 8.93 -7.58 14.19
CA ASP A 122 8.54 -8.22 15.46
C ASP A 122 7.13 -8.84 15.37
N ILE A 123 6.28 -8.26 14.51
CA ILE A 123 4.97 -8.79 14.15
C ILE A 123 4.87 -8.85 12.63
N ASN A 124 4.75 -10.06 12.07
CA ASN A 124 4.62 -10.26 10.63
C ASN A 124 3.25 -10.83 10.29
N TRP A 125 2.39 -10.03 9.67
CA TRP A 125 1.17 -10.51 9.05
C TRP A 125 1.35 -10.60 7.54
N VAL A 126 1.74 -11.80 7.10
CA VAL A 126 1.97 -12.11 5.68
C VAL A 126 0.94 -13.12 5.20
N ASP A 127 0.15 -12.77 4.20
CA ASP A 127 -0.88 -13.64 3.60
C ASP A 127 -0.80 -13.63 2.06
N PRO A 128 -0.04 -14.56 1.46
CA PRO A 128 0.12 -14.64 -0.01
C PRO A 128 -1.11 -15.06 -0.79
N LYS A 129 -2.22 -15.32 -0.10
CA LYS A 129 -3.51 -15.57 -0.75
C LYS A 129 -4.30 -14.28 -0.97
N SER A 130 -3.93 -13.18 -0.30
CA SER A 130 -4.53 -11.88 -0.54
C SER A 130 -4.04 -11.31 -1.85
N ALA A 131 -4.93 -10.61 -2.54
CA ALA A 131 -4.67 -10.03 -3.84
C ALA A 131 -3.83 -8.76 -3.77
N SER A 132 -3.68 -8.15 -2.58
CA SER A 132 -2.84 -6.99 -2.30
C SER A 132 -2.64 -6.81 -0.79
N SER A 133 -1.64 -6.03 -0.39
CA SER A 133 -1.50 -5.50 0.96
C SER A 133 -2.70 -4.62 1.36
N GLY A 134 -3.31 -3.92 0.40
CA GLY A 134 -4.52 -3.11 0.61
C GLY A 134 -5.70 -3.92 1.14
N GLU A 135 -5.91 -5.15 0.65
CA GLU A 135 -6.94 -6.04 1.20
C GLU A 135 -6.66 -6.40 2.68
N LEU A 136 -5.39 -6.60 3.04
CA LEU A 136 -5.01 -6.90 4.43
C LEU A 136 -5.29 -5.70 5.34
N VAL A 137 -4.91 -4.50 4.89
CA VAL A 137 -5.19 -3.26 5.63
C VAL A 137 -6.71 -3.05 5.79
N PHE A 138 -7.50 -3.29 4.74
CA PHE A 138 -8.96 -3.24 4.83
C PHE A 138 -9.51 -4.18 5.92
N GLN A 139 -9.05 -5.43 5.95
CA GLN A 139 -9.50 -6.40 6.94
C GLN A 139 -9.09 -6.02 8.38
N LEU A 140 -7.89 -5.44 8.55
CA LEU A 140 -7.47 -4.88 9.84
C LEU A 140 -8.46 -3.82 10.30
N PHE A 141 -8.86 -2.91 9.41
CA PHE A 141 -9.79 -1.83 9.76
C PHE A 141 -11.18 -2.39 10.10
N LYS A 142 -11.67 -3.38 9.33
CA LYS A 142 -12.93 -4.07 9.62
C LYS A 142 -12.92 -4.73 11.01
N GLN A 143 -11.86 -5.48 11.34
CA GLN A 143 -11.75 -6.15 12.64
C GLN A 143 -11.57 -5.16 13.79
N ALA A 144 -10.80 -4.09 13.57
CA ALA A 144 -10.58 -3.03 14.54
C ALA A 144 -11.79 -2.10 14.70
N LYS A 145 -12.78 -2.20 13.80
CA LYS A 145 -13.93 -1.30 13.67
C LYS A 145 -13.51 0.16 13.49
N TRP A 146 -12.43 0.39 12.74
CA TRP A 146 -11.96 1.73 12.43
C TRP A 146 -12.77 2.32 11.26
N PRO A 147 -13.13 3.62 11.31
CA PRO A 147 -13.83 4.27 10.22
C PRO A 147 -13.01 4.25 8.93
N ILE A 148 -13.62 3.80 7.84
CA ILE A 148 -13.09 3.91 6.48
C ILE A 148 -13.75 5.14 5.86
N THR A 149 -13.05 6.28 5.89
CA THR A 149 -13.50 7.51 5.25
C THR A 149 -13.36 7.41 3.72
N PRO A 150 -14.00 8.27 2.92
CA PRO A 150 -13.82 8.29 1.46
C PRO A 150 -12.34 8.39 1.05
N GLN A 151 -11.54 9.19 1.75
CA GLN A 151 -10.09 9.29 1.50
C GLN A 151 -9.36 7.96 1.74
N ILE A 152 -9.70 7.23 2.81
CA ILE A 152 -9.13 5.91 3.07
C ILE A 152 -9.63 4.91 2.02
N ALA A 153 -10.89 5.04 1.59
CA ALA A 153 -11.49 4.18 0.59
C ALA A 153 -10.79 4.32 -0.78
N ASP A 154 -10.47 5.56 -1.20
CA ASP A 154 -9.67 5.82 -2.41
C ASP A 154 -8.30 5.15 -2.34
N CYS A 155 -7.61 5.25 -1.19
CA CYS A 155 -6.30 4.65 -0.98
C CYS A 155 -6.36 3.12 -1.10
N LEU A 156 -7.29 2.48 -0.38
CA LEU A 156 -7.44 1.03 -0.37
C LEU A 156 -7.92 0.50 -1.72
N PHE A 157 -8.83 1.20 -2.39
CA PHE A 157 -9.32 0.80 -3.70
C PHE A 157 -8.20 0.89 -4.74
N THR A 158 -7.39 1.96 -4.71
CA THR A 158 -6.23 2.10 -5.60
C THR A 158 -5.23 0.97 -5.40
N ALA A 159 -4.93 0.63 -4.14
CA ALA A 159 -4.05 -0.48 -3.80
C ALA A 159 -4.52 -1.81 -4.40
N ILE A 160 -5.79 -2.16 -4.15
CA ILE A 160 -6.39 -3.40 -4.67
C ILE A 160 -6.47 -3.39 -6.20
N SER A 161 -6.91 -2.29 -6.79
CA SER A 161 -7.07 -2.17 -8.24
C SER A 161 -5.73 -2.34 -8.93
N THR A 162 -4.67 -1.66 -8.48
CA THR A 162 -3.37 -1.70 -9.16
C THR A 162 -2.69 -3.06 -9.08
N ASP A 163 -2.72 -3.72 -7.93
CA ASP A 163 -2.06 -5.02 -7.74
C ASP A 163 -2.82 -6.21 -8.36
N THR A 164 -4.08 -5.98 -8.73
CA THR A 164 -4.90 -6.96 -9.47
C THR A 164 -4.96 -6.70 -10.97
N GLY A 165 -4.22 -5.70 -11.47
CA GLY A 165 -4.30 -5.30 -12.89
C GLY A 165 -5.70 -4.79 -13.25
N SER A 166 -6.32 -4.06 -12.33
CA SER A 166 -7.74 -3.72 -12.35
C SER A 166 -8.64 -4.96 -12.43
N PHE A 167 -8.46 -5.87 -11.47
CA PHE A 167 -9.27 -7.09 -11.28
C PHE A 167 -9.16 -8.11 -12.43
N GLN A 168 -8.03 -8.16 -13.13
CA GLN A 168 -7.78 -9.04 -14.27
C GLN A 168 -6.81 -10.18 -13.95
N TYR A 169 -5.97 -10.04 -12.92
CA TYR A 169 -4.97 -11.05 -12.57
C TYR A 169 -5.59 -12.22 -11.80
N ALA A 170 -4.94 -13.39 -11.90
CA ALA A 170 -5.36 -14.64 -11.24
C ALA A 170 -5.36 -14.58 -9.70
N THR A 171 -4.69 -13.58 -9.12
CA THR A 171 -4.73 -13.28 -7.68
C THR A 171 -6.08 -12.72 -7.24
N THR A 172 -6.89 -12.20 -8.17
CA THR A 172 -8.23 -11.66 -7.92
C THR A 172 -9.20 -12.76 -7.48
N ARG A 173 -9.84 -12.59 -6.32
CA ARG A 173 -10.78 -13.56 -5.75
C ARG A 173 -12.19 -12.95 -5.60
N PRO A 174 -13.24 -13.78 -5.37
CA PRO A 174 -14.56 -13.25 -5.02
C PRO A 174 -14.53 -12.26 -3.84
N SER A 175 -13.69 -12.51 -2.84
CA SER A 175 -13.48 -11.60 -1.71
C SER A 175 -12.91 -10.24 -2.12
N THR A 176 -12.13 -10.20 -3.20
CA THR A 176 -11.53 -8.97 -3.74
C THR A 176 -12.60 -8.07 -4.33
N TYR A 177 -13.52 -8.62 -5.12
CA TYR A 177 -14.68 -7.89 -5.63
C TYR A 177 -15.59 -7.40 -4.50
N LEU A 178 -15.85 -8.23 -3.48
CA LEU A 178 -16.65 -7.83 -2.32
C LEU A 178 -15.99 -6.69 -1.54
N THR A 179 -14.67 -6.75 -1.38
CA THR A 179 -13.89 -5.67 -0.74
C THR A 179 -13.98 -4.38 -1.56
N ALA A 180 -13.78 -4.47 -2.88
CA ALA A 180 -13.89 -3.33 -3.77
C ALA A 180 -15.30 -2.71 -3.73
N ALA A 181 -16.35 -3.53 -3.77
CA ALA A 181 -17.74 -3.08 -3.66
C ALA A 181 -18.00 -2.31 -2.35
N GLU A 182 -17.54 -2.82 -1.21
CA GLU A 182 -17.66 -2.10 0.05
C GLU A 182 -16.86 -0.78 0.04
N LEU A 183 -15.68 -0.75 -0.57
CA LEU A 183 -14.91 0.50 -0.69
C LEU A 183 -15.64 1.55 -1.54
N VAL A 184 -16.33 1.13 -2.60
CA VAL A 184 -17.22 2.02 -3.39
C VAL A 184 -18.34 2.56 -2.52
N GLU A 185 -19.00 1.69 -1.75
CA GLU A 185 -20.06 2.08 -0.80
C GLU A 185 -19.56 3.09 0.25
N ARG A 186 -18.29 2.97 0.66
CA ARG A 186 -17.60 3.90 1.58
C ARG A 186 -17.15 5.21 0.93
N GLY A 187 -17.40 5.38 -0.37
CA GLY A 187 -17.15 6.63 -1.09
C GLY A 187 -15.85 6.67 -1.89
N ALA A 188 -15.26 5.51 -2.24
CA ALA A 188 -14.17 5.49 -3.21
C ALA A 188 -14.66 6.06 -4.56
N ASN A 189 -13.95 7.06 -5.10
CA ASN A 189 -14.30 7.72 -6.36
C ASN A 189 -13.62 7.01 -7.55
N LEU A 190 -14.30 6.00 -8.10
CA LEU A 190 -13.75 5.19 -9.20
C LEU A 190 -13.42 6.02 -10.43
N SER A 191 -14.21 7.05 -10.74
CA SER A 191 -13.94 7.90 -11.90
C SER A 191 -12.58 8.55 -11.76
N ARG A 192 -12.31 9.17 -10.60
CA ARG A 192 -11.03 9.82 -10.33
C ARG A 192 -9.89 8.83 -10.27
N ILE A 193 -10.06 7.72 -9.55
CA ILE A 193 -9.00 6.70 -9.43
C ILE A 193 -8.63 6.17 -10.82
N CYS A 194 -9.62 5.82 -11.65
CA CYS A 194 -9.37 5.31 -12.99
C CYS A 194 -8.71 6.34 -13.90
N GLU A 195 -9.16 7.60 -13.83
CA GLU A 195 -8.59 8.70 -14.60
C GLU A 195 -7.11 8.89 -14.26
N GLU A 196 -6.79 9.09 -12.99
CA GLU A 196 -5.42 9.35 -12.52
C GLU A 196 -4.50 8.15 -12.76
N VAL A 197 -4.94 6.93 -12.42
CA VAL A 197 -4.06 5.74 -12.43
C VAL A 197 -3.88 5.15 -13.83
N TYR A 198 -4.93 5.15 -14.65
CA TYR A 198 -4.98 4.40 -15.91
C TYR A 198 -5.22 5.24 -17.16
N GLN A 199 -5.58 6.53 -17.04
CA GLN A 199 -5.91 7.35 -18.21
C GLN A 199 -5.08 8.65 -18.27
N SER A 200 -4.35 8.99 -17.22
CA SER A 200 -3.44 10.13 -17.18
C SER A 200 -2.00 9.71 -17.48
N TYR A 201 -1.46 10.21 -18.61
CA TYR A 201 -0.11 9.90 -19.07
C TYR A 201 0.61 11.13 -19.60
N PRO A 202 1.91 11.30 -19.32
CA PRO A 202 2.69 12.35 -19.94
C PRO A 202 2.86 12.08 -21.44
N LEU A 203 2.91 13.15 -22.24
CA LEU A 203 3.13 13.04 -23.69
C LEU A 203 4.40 12.23 -24.05
N SER A 204 5.42 12.28 -23.18
CA SER A 204 6.65 11.48 -23.34
C SER A 204 6.37 9.98 -23.38
N ARG A 205 5.42 9.47 -22.59
CA ARG A 205 5.01 8.05 -22.62
C ARG A 205 4.36 7.70 -23.96
N VAL A 206 3.49 8.54 -24.49
CA VAL A 206 2.85 8.33 -25.80
C VAL A 206 3.90 8.32 -26.92
N LYS A 207 4.87 9.25 -26.87
CA LYS A 207 6.01 9.28 -27.81
C LYS A 207 6.85 8.00 -27.74
N LEU A 208 7.12 7.48 -26.53
CA LEU A 208 7.83 6.23 -26.33
C LEU A 208 7.04 5.03 -26.90
N GLN A 209 5.74 4.96 -26.64
CA GLN A 209 4.87 3.91 -27.19
C GLN A 209 4.86 3.92 -28.73
N ARG A 210 4.76 5.10 -29.35
CA ARG A 210 4.90 5.24 -30.81
C ARG A 210 6.24 4.68 -31.30
N HIS A 211 7.34 5.01 -30.63
CA HIS A 211 8.65 4.51 -31.01
C HIS A 211 8.73 2.97 -30.90
N MET A 212 8.21 2.39 -29.82
CA MET A 212 8.13 0.93 -29.64
C MET A 212 7.31 0.27 -30.75
N TYR A 213 6.11 0.77 -31.04
CA TYR A 213 5.24 0.20 -32.07
C TYR A 213 5.80 0.33 -33.49
N ASN A 214 6.63 1.35 -33.75
CA ASN A 214 7.29 1.48 -35.05
C ASN A 214 8.56 0.62 -35.18
N SER A 215 9.06 0.03 -34.08
CA SER A 215 10.39 -0.60 -34.05
C SER A 215 10.37 -2.06 -33.61
N PHE A 216 9.24 -2.61 -33.16
CA PHE A 216 9.18 -4.02 -32.77
C PHE A 216 9.36 -4.93 -33.98
N LYS A 217 9.96 -6.10 -33.73
CA LYS A 217 10.09 -7.16 -34.73
C LYS A 217 9.16 -8.29 -34.34
N ILE A 218 8.43 -8.80 -35.33
CA ILE A 218 7.60 -9.99 -35.16
C ILE A 218 8.49 -11.22 -35.31
N ILE A 219 8.34 -12.16 -34.39
CA ILE A 219 8.93 -13.50 -34.44
C ILE A 219 7.79 -14.54 -34.40
N GLU A 220 8.10 -15.83 -34.55
CA GLU A 220 7.17 -16.95 -34.29
C GLU A 220 5.74 -16.79 -34.87
N ASN A 221 5.59 -16.81 -36.20
CA ASN A 221 4.29 -16.84 -36.89
C ASN A 221 3.27 -15.78 -36.44
N ASN A 222 3.71 -14.54 -36.21
CA ASN A 222 2.86 -13.44 -35.72
C ASN A 222 2.34 -13.64 -34.29
N GLN A 223 3.07 -14.37 -33.45
CA GLN A 223 2.84 -14.43 -32.01
C GLN A 223 3.96 -13.66 -31.27
N ILE A 224 3.56 -12.92 -30.23
CA ILE A 224 4.46 -12.17 -29.33
C ILE A 224 4.46 -12.87 -27.98
#